data_AF-G0UVP8-F1
#
_entry.id   AF-G0UVP8-F1
#
_cell.length_a   1.000
_cell.length_b   1.000
_cell.length_c   1.000
_cell.angle_alpha   90.00
_cell.angle_beta   90.00
_cell.angle_gamma   90.00
#
_symmetry.space_group_name_H-M   'P 1'
#
loop_
_entity.id
_entity.type
_entity.pdbx_description
1 polymer ?
#
loop_
_entity_poly.entity_id
_entity_poly.type
_entity_poly.pdbx_seq_one_letter_code
_entity_poly.pdbx_strand_id
1 'polypeptide(L)'
;MTDLVPPEEVEFKNGTPSFPYERIYRCFSSDADGLLYRLEDNNHRWAFYNDTLSTVFNIFAHFNSDSPVTALSETVLQQRKGEWDYWATITMLPGQTALFIEGVISDFVLCFSSEGELCEDIQFTNGEPSMQYDRIYRCFKRSNCGMLFRLITVEKGSGQCAWSYHNDTRDFNVEVEVFLTDRESAQPLGPTQVVPHPTDECAVVYKTVVPPLRTVLFLRGCPRFSKQLYVAKALCDDSLEDASEVTFKNGSPDPRIIDFLKTRIFRGFSSTGNGIIFLLVDPVAKRWAFYNDSTDYVVTATVQFAPGSVYSVAGNTKVSEDLQCEGGTVCKVTVQPLATELFITDGNPTKYNFSLSAQCSSGPVAEKNPSYENGKPDTSVMRRWDTVFRCFQGRGNGMLFRLVDEKKGLWGFYNDTTDVLFTAYVSFDDQETVEPLGSTQIEEHPDLGTVLRLDIQPQATELFVVGNISGYKTKFEGKRIRCM
;
A
#
# COMPACT_ATOMS: atom_id res chain seq x y z
N MET A 1 -1.75 0.12 -22.87
CA MET A 1 -2.08 0.58 -24.25
C MET A 1 -3.18 1.63 -24.09
N THR A 2 -3.08 2.78 -24.76
CA THR A 2 -4.13 3.82 -24.69
C THR A 2 -5.14 3.62 -25.82
N ASP A 3 -6.43 3.66 -25.52
CA ASP A 3 -7.48 3.34 -26.49
C ASP A 3 -8.03 4.61 -27.12
N LEU A 4 -7.98 4.73 -28.45
CA LEU A 4 -8.61 5.85 -29.17
C LEU A 4 -10.13 5.75 -29.03
N VAL A 5 -10.76 6.86 -28.66
CA VAL A 5 -12.21 6.93 -28.46
C VAL A 5 -12.79 8.07 -29.31
N PRO A 6 -13.95 7.90 -29.94
CA PRO A 6 -14.64 9.02 -30.58
C PRO A 6 -14.91 10.13 -29.56
N PRO A 7 -14.57 11.40 -29.84
CA PRO A 7 -14.76 12.51 -28.90
C PRO A 7 -16.20 12.62 -28.36
N GLU A 8 -17.19 12.36 -29.21
CA GLU A 8 -18.61 12.35 -28.87
C GLU A 8 -19.04 11.23 -27.89
N GLU A 9 -18.23 10.17 -27.77
CA GLU A 9 -18.47 9.05 -26.85
C GLU A 9 -17.74 9.24 -25.50
N VAL A 10 -17.04 10.36 -25.31
CA VAL A 10 -16.35 10.67 -24.05
C VAL A 10 -17.18 11.61 -23.20
N GLU A 11 -17.59 11.09 -22.03
CA GLU A 11 -18.21 11.89 -20.97
C GLU A 11 -17.19 12.08 -19.85
N PHE A 12 -16.78 13.33 -19.62
CA PHE A 12 -15.95 13.71 -18.48
C PHE A 12 -16.81 13.88 -17.23
N LYS A 13 -16.39 13.31 -16.12
CA LYS A 13 -17.19 13.23 -14.89
C LYS A 13 -16.95 14.40 -13.94
N ASN A 14 -15.72 14.88 -13.86
CA ASN A 14 -15.28 15.82 -12.81
C ASN A 14 -14.76 17.15 -13.38
N GLY A 15 -14.98 17.41 -14.67
CA GLY A 15 -14.67 18.67 -15.33
C GLY A 15 -14.59 18.51 -16.83
N THR A 16 -13.89 19.41 -17.51
CA THR A 16 -13.57 19.26 -18.92
C THR A 16 -12.13 19.66 -19.18
N PRO A 17 -11.46 19.04 -20.17
CA PRO A 17 -10.11 19.43 -20.52
C PRO A 17 -10.07 20.86 -21.08
N SER A 18 -9.07 21.63 -20.68
CA SER A 18 -8.88 23.03 -21.14
C SER A 18 -8.05 23.14 -22.42
N PHE A 19 -7.55 22.01 -22.94
CA PHE A 19 -6.76 21.92 -24.17
C PHE A 19 -7.66 21.50 -25.34
N PRO A 20 -7.62 22.20 -26.50
CA PRO A 20 -8.34 21.77 -27.68
C PRO A 20 -7.70 20.50 -28.26
N TYR A 21 -8.52 19.52 -28.64
CA TYR A 21 -8.06 18.24 -29.16
C TYR A 21 -8.95 17.75 -30.29
N GLU A 22 -8.37 16.89 -31.12
CA GLU A 22 -9.03 16.25 -32.26
C GLU A 22 -9.11 14.74 -32.04
N ARG A 23 -8.14 14.20 -31.29
CA ARG A 23 -8.12 12.80 -30.87
C ARG A 23 -8.03 12.73 -29.37
N ILE A 24 -8.80 11.80 -28.80
CA ILE A 24 -8.80 11.52 -27.38
C ILE A 24 -8.59 10.04 -27.16
N TYR A 25 -7.70 9.72 -26.23
CA TYR A 25 -7.37 8.36 -25.88
C TYR A 25 -7.62 8.15 -24.39
N ARG A 26 -8.31 7.08 -24.02
CA ARG A 26 -8.40 6.63 -22.63
C ARG A 26 -7.08 5.95 -22.27
N CYS A 27 -6.44 6.40 -21.19
CA CYS A 27 -5.16 5.83 -20.77
C CYS A 27 -5.31 4.47 -20.09
N PHE A 28 -6.52 4.17 -19.62
CA PHE A 28 -6.90 2.92 -18.99
C PHE A 28 -8.11 2.35 -19.75
N SER A 29 -8.09 1.04 -20.00
CA SER A 29 -9.14 0.36 -20.74
C SER A 29 -10.48 0.33 -19.97
N SER A 30 -11.54 0.01 -20.72
CA SER A 30 -12.97 0.30 -20.57
C SER A 30 -13.72 0.08 -19.23
N ASP A 31 -13.07 -0.34 -18.14
CA ASP A 31 -13.75 -0.65 -16.86
C ASP A 31 -13.44 0.36 -15.73
N ALA A 32 -12.53 1.31 -16.01
CA ALA A 32 -12.35 2.53 -15.22
C ALA A 32 -12.64 3.73 -16.12
N ASP A 33 -13.91 4.15 -16.19
CA ASP A 33 -14.31 5.34 -16.93
C ASP A 33 -13.37 6.52 -16.62
N GLY A 34 -12.59 6.91 -17.63
CA GLY A 34 -12.13 8.27 -17.77
C GLY A 34 -11.13 8.80 -16.76
N LEU A 35 -10.44 7.99 -15.97
CA LEU A 35 -9.55 8.53 -14.93
C LEU A 35 -8.49 9.50 -15.48
N LEU A 36 -7.90 9.13 -16.62
CA LEU A 36 -6.86 9.91 -17.29
C LEU A 36 -7.03 9.78 -18.80
N TYR A 37 -7.03 10.92 -19.48
CA TYR A 37 -7.15 11.01 -20.93
C TYR A 37 -5.89 11.59 -21.53
N ARG A 38 -5.42 11.00 -22.62
CA ARG A 38 -4.43 11.62 -23.50
C ARG A 38 -5.16 12.33 -24.63
N LEU A 39 -4.82 13.57 -24.86
CA LEU A 39 -5.43 14.44 -25.86
C LEU A 39 -4.37 14.75 -26.91
N GLU A 40 -4.75 14.75 -28.18
CA GLU A 40 -3.87 15.12 -29.29
C GLU A 40 -4.59 16.10 -30.22
N ASP A 41 -3.90 17.17 -30.61
CA ASP A 41 -4.38 18.14 -31.60
C ASP A 41 -3.76 17.93 -32.99
N ASN A 42 -4.19 18.73 -33.97
CA ASN A 42 -3.68 18.67 -35.35
C ASN A 42 -2.21 19.09 -35.51
N ASN A 43 -1.61 19.70 -34.48
CA ASN A 43 -0.20 20.09 -34.50
C ASN A 43 0.70 19.02 -33.87
N HIS A 44 0.16 17.81 -33.62
CA HIS A 44 0.86 16.72 -32.94
C HIS A 44 1.34 17.10 -31.53
N ARG A 45 0.56 17.95 -30.85
CA ARG A 45 0.79 18.26 -29.43
C ARG A 45 -0.04 17.32 -28.59
N TRP A 46 0.63 16.66 -27.65
CA TRP A 46 -0.01 15.80 -26.67
C TRP A 46 -0.26 16.59 -25.39
N ALA A 47 -1.43 16.37 -24.80
CA ALA A 47 -1.76 16.80 -23.46
C ALA A 47 -2.36 15.64 -22.67
N PHE A 48 -2.40 15.78 -21.35
CA PHE A 48 -3.17 14.87 -20.50
C PHE A 48 -4.21 15.64 -19.71
N TYR A 49 -5.34 14.99 -19.46
CA TYR A 49 -6.39 15.47 -18.57
C TYR A 49 -6.70 14.41 -17.51
N ASN A 50 -6.56 14.77 -16.24
CA ASN A 50 -6.87 13.92 -15.11
C ASN A 50 -8.29 14.25 -14.62
N ASP A 51 -9.23 13.35 -14.91
CA ASP A 51 -10.65 13.51 -14.56
C ASP A 51 -10.97 12.95 -13.17
N THR A 52 -9.97 12.69 -12.33
CA THR A 52 -10.21 12.24 -10.94
C THR A 52 -10.28 13.44 -9.99
N LEU A 53 -10.91 13.23 -8.83
CA LEU A 53 -11.00 14.25 -7.76
C LEU A 53 -9.85 14.18 -6.76
N SER A 54 -9.14 13.06 -6.68
CA SER A 54 -8.17 12.83 -5.61
C SER A 54 -6.92 12.09 -6.04
N THR A 55 -6.86 11.52 -7.25
CA THR A 55 -5.71 10.71 -7.68
C THR A 55 -4.70 11.58 -8.43
N VAL A 56 -3.44 11.51 -8.03
CA VAL A 56 -2.35 12.11 -8.80
C VAL A 56 -1.76 11.06 -9.72
N PHE A 57 -1.56 11.37 -11.00
CA PHE A 57 -0.90 10.47 -11.94
C PHE A 57 0.50 10.98 -12.28
N ASN A 58 1.53 10.13 -12.15
CA ASN A 58 2.79 10.36 -12.84
C ASN A 58 2.80 9.56 -14.14
N ILE A 59 3.10 10.26 -15.22
CA ILE A 59 3.10 9.74 -16.58
C ILE A 59 4.54 9.69 -17.05
N PHE A 60 4.94 8.54 -17.57
CA PHE A 60 6.25 8.30 -18.12
C PHE A 60 6.10 7.85 -19.57
N ALA A 61 6.71 8.56 -20.50
CA ALA A 61 6.74 8.19 -21.91
C ALA A 61 8.17 7.94 -22.38
N HIS A 62 8.34 6.89 -23.15
CA HIS A 62 9.56 6.58 -23.88
C HIS A 62 9.28 6.69 -25.37
N PHE A 63 10.10 7.42 -26.11
CA PHE A 63 10.02 7.53 -27.56
C PHE A 63 11.33 7.09 -28.20
N ASN A 64 11.23 6.43 -29.35
CA ASN A 64 12.39 5.94 -30.09
C ASN A 64 13.15 7.11 -30.77
N SER A 65 14.31 6.80 -31.35
CA SER A 65 15.17 7.76 -32.05
C SER A 65 14.48 8.50 -33.20
N ASP A 66 13.49 7.85 -33.81
CA ASP A 66 12.75 8.36 -34.98
C ASP A 66 11.54 9.23 -34.59
N SER A 67 11.40 9.56 -33.30
CA SER A 67 10.33 10.39 -32.76
C SER A 67 10.90 11.69 -32.16
N PRO A 68 11.26 12.68 -32.99
CA PRO A 68 11.80 13.94 -32.48
C PRO A 68 10.69 14.69 -31.73
N VAL A 69 10.81 14.71 -30.41
CA VAL A 69 9.85 15.37 -29.52
C VAL A 69 10.48 16.51 -28.74
N THR A 70 9.70 17.55 -28.48
CA THR A 70 10.04 18.65 -27.57
C THR A 70 9.12 18.60 -26.35
N ALA A 71 9.67 18.86 -25.17
CA ALA A 71 8.87 18.98 -23.95
C ALA A 71 8.03 20.25 -23.98
N LEU A 72 6.78 20.14 -23.53
CA LEU A 72 5.88 21.25 -23.30
C LEU A 72 5.57 21.40 -21.80
N SER A 73 5.22 22.62 -21.39
CA SER A 73 4.85 22.94 -20.00
C SER A 73 5.91 22.45 -18.99
N GLU A 74 5.49 21.76 -17.93
CA GLU A 74 6.35 21.24 -16.86
C GLU A 74 6.93 19.85 -17.18
N THR A 75 6.85 19.40 -18.43
CA THR A 75 7.35 18.08 -18.84
C THR A 75 8.87 18.03 -18.77
N VAL A 76 9.38 17.04 -18.04
CA VAL A 76 10.82 16.77 -17.97
C VAL A 76 11.18 15.82 -19.11
N LEU A 77 11.95 16.30 -20.09
CA LEU A 77 12.47 15.49 -21.18
C LEU A 77 13.96 15.20 -20.99
N GLN A 78 14.33 13.93 -20.97
CA GLN A 78 15.71 13.47 -20.92
C GLN A 78 16.05 12.72 -22.19
N GLN A 79 17.21 13.02 -22.78
CA GLN A 79 17.75 12.26 -23.90
C GLN A 79 18.73 11.21 -23.39
N ARG A 80 18.53 9.95 -23.77
CA ARG A 80 19.39 8.81 -23.43
C ARG A 80 19.88 8.14 -24.71
N LYS A 81 20.96 7.36 -24.61
CA LYS A 81 21.43 6.53 -25.74
C LYS A 81 20.87 5.12 -25.56
N GLY A 82 20.09 4.62 -26.52
CA GLY A 82 19.56 3.26 -26.47
C GLY A 82 18.48 2.99 -27.50
N GLU A 83 17.63 2.00 -27.24
CA GLU A 83 16.43 1.72 -28.05
C GLU A 83 15.37 2.82 -27.92
N TRP A 84 15.34 3.50 -26.76
CA TRP A 84 14.43 4.59 -26.43
C TRP A 84 15.24 5.86 -26.11
N ASP A 85 15.35 6.76 -27.07
CA ASP A 85 16.21 7.94 -27.00
C ASP A 85 15.61 9.11 -26.20
N TYR A 86 14.29 9.20 -26.09
CA TYR A 86 13.61 10.32 -25.44
C TYR A 86 12.70 9.85 -24.31
N TRP A 87 12.94 10.37 -23.09
CA TRP A 87 12.21 9.99 -21.88
C TRP A 87 11.49 11.22 -21.34
N ALA A 88 10.18 11.28 -21.48
CA ALA A 88 9.35 12.40 -21.03
C ALA A 88 8.56 12.02 -19.77
N THR A 89 8.54 12.90 -18.77
CA THR A 89 7.81 12.68 -17.51
C THR A 89 6.98 13.90 -17.14
N ILE A 90 5.73 13.69 -16.73
CA ILE A 90 4.86 14.75 -16.18
C ILE A 90 4.00 14.21 -15.03
N THR A 91 3.70 15.06 -14.05
CA THR A 91 2.74 14.76 -12.99
C THR A 91 1.42 15.52 -13.23
N MET A 92 0.33 14.77 -13.28
CA MET A 92 -1.03 15.27 -13.48
C MET A 92 -1.81 15.31 -12.18
N LEU A 93 -2.21 16.50 -11.76
CA LEU A 93 -3.06 16.71 -10.59
C LEU A 93 -4.55 16.48 -10.91
N PRO A 94 -5.37 16.10 -9.91
CA PRO A 94 -6.82 16.00 -10.04
C PRO A 94 -7.44 17.21 -10.75
N GLY A 95 -8.35 16.95 -11.71
CA GLY A 95 -9.08 17.97 -12.47
C GLY A 95 -8.23 18.84 -13.41
N GLN A 96 -6.93 18.61 -13.55
CA GLN A 96 -6.06 19.46 -14.37
C GLN A 96 -5.81 18.91 -15.77
N THR A 97 -5.61 19.84 -16.71
CA THR A 97 -5.07 19.58 -18.05
C THR A 97 -3.67 20.16 -18.16
N ALA A 98 -2.71 19.41 -18.70
CA ALA A 98 -1.37 19.90 -18.95
C ALA A 98 -0.83 19.40 -20.29
N LEU A 99 -0.13 20.29 -20.99
CA LEU A 99 0.61 19.93 -22.20
C LEU A 99 1.79 19.04 -21.83
N PHE A 100 2.08 18.07 -22.68
CA PHE A 100 3.12 17.08 -22.46
C PHE A 100 4.29 17.25 -23.42
N ILE A 101 4.08 16.94 -24.70
CA ILE A 101 5.12 17.01 -25.73
C ILE A 101 4.53 17.52 -27.05
N GLU A 102 5.40 17.96 -27.96
CA GLU A 102 5.10 18.24 -29.35
C GLU A 102 6.06 17.47 -30.25
N GLY A 103 5.56 16.84 -31.31
CA GLY A 103 6.41 16.19 -32.29
C GLY A 103 5.73 15.05 -33.04
N VAL A 104 6.39 14.59 -34.11
CA VAL A 104 5.92 13.42 -34.87
C VAL A 104 6.43 12.16 -34.18
N ILE A 105 5.51 11.32 -33.71
CA ILE A 105 5.84 10.12 -32.95
C ILE A 105 5.68 8.88 -33.82
N SER A 106 6.76 8.15 -33.99
CA SER A 106 6.83 6.90 -34.74
C SER A 106 6.49 5.70 -33.85
N ASP A 107 7.05 5.63 -32.65
CA ASP A 107 6.76 4.59 -31.66
C ASP A 107 6.94 5.10 -30.22
N PHE A 108 6.15 4.58 -29.29
CA PHE A 108 6.19 5.02 -27.90
C PHE A 108 5.72 3.96 -26.90
N VAL A 109 6.26 4.02 -25.69
CA VAL A 109 5.75 3.30 -24.51
C VAL A 109 5.27 4.31 -23.49
N LEU A 110 4.03 4.12 -23.00
CA LEU A 110 3.49 4.89 -21.88
C LEU A 110 3.34 4.01 -20.64
N CYS A 111 3.91 4.49 -19.53
CA CYS A 111 3.76 3.91 -18.20
C CYS A 111 3.11 4.93 -17.28
N PHE A 112 2.17 4.47 -16.45
CA PHE A 112 1.46 5.33 -15.50
C PHE A 112 1.70 4.81 -14.09
N SER A 113 1.84 5.73 -13.14
CA SER A 113 1.74 5.42 -11.71
C SER A 113 0.75 6.37 -11.07
N SER A 114 -0.06 5.86 -10.15
CA SER A 114 -1.00 6.66 -9.38
C SER A 114 -0.51 6.81 -7.94
N GLU A 115 -0.60 8.03 -7.41
CA GLU A 115 -0.37 8.31 -6.00
C GLU A 115 -1.70 8.59 -5.30
N GLY A 116 -1.72 8.37 -3.99
CA GLY A 116 -2.93 8.54 -3.17
C GLY A 116 -3.38 10.00 -3.06
N GLU A 117 -4.48 10.18 -2.31
CA GLU A 117 -5.16 11.46 -2.13
C GLU A 117 -4.24 12.58 -1.66
N LEU A 118 -4.17 13.64 -2.46
CA LEU A 118 -3.61 14.92 -2.04
C LEU A 118 -4.45 15.45 -0.89
N CYS A 119 -3.77 15.92 0.14
CA CYS A 119 -4.48 16.50 1.27
C CYS A 119 -4.71 17.98 1.01
N GLU A 120 -5.97 18.37 0.93
CA GLU A 120 -6.41 19.76 0.98
C GLU A 120 -6.63 20.16 2.46
N ASP A 121 -6.35 21.42 2.80
CA ASP A 121 -6.59 22.00 4.13
C ASP A 121 -6.03 21.20 5.32
N ILE A 122 -4.73 20.88 5.29
CA ILE A 122 -4.08 20.22 6.44
C ILE A 122 -3.95 21.18 7.62
N GLN A 123 -4.44 20.71 8.78
CA GLN A 123 -4.06 21.24 10.09
C GLN A 123 -3.00 20.31 10.70
N PHE A 124 -1.81 20.86 10.96
CA PHE A 124 -0.80 20.19 11.77
C PHE A 124 -1.20 20.30 13.24
N THR A 125 -1.03 19.21 13.99
CA THR A 125 -1.51 19.13 15.37
C THR A 125 -0.46 19.63 16.36
N ASN A 126 0.81 19.33 16.12
CA ASN A 126 1.88 19.56 17.09
C ASN A 126 2.98 20.51 16.60
N GLY A 127 3.26 20.54 15.30
CA GLY A 127 4.28 21.42 14.73
C GLY A 127 4.11 21.63 13.24
N GLU A 128 4.53 22.79 12.76
CA GLU A 128 4.50 23.12 11.34
C GLU A 128 5.77 22.60 10.64
N PRO A 129 5.67 22.20 9.36
CA PRO A 129 6.85 21.93 8.55
C PRO A 129 7.80 23.12 8.46
N SER A 130 9.09 22.85 8.63
CA SER A 130 10.12 23.89 8.49
C SER A 130 10.48 24.20 7.03
N MET A 131 9.83 23.54 6.06
CA MET A 131 10.08 23.68 4.63
C MET A 131 8.78 23.98 3.91
N GLN A 132 8.84 24.87 2.91
CA GLN A 132 7.71 25.11 2.02
C GLN A 132 7.48 23.91 1.10
N TYR A 133 6.22 23.69 0.76
CA TYR A 133 5.79 22.59 -0.08
C TYR A 133 4.67 23.05 -1.01
N ASP A 134 4.63 22.47 -2.20
CA ASP A 134 3.58 22.69 -3.20
C ASP A 134 2.50 21.60 -3.10
N ARG A 135 2.88 20.40 -2.60
CA ARG A 135 1.96 19.26 -2.43
C ARG A 135 2.25 18.51 -1.14
N ILE A 136 1.22 17.91 -0.57
CA ILE A 136 1.32 17.22 0.71
C ILE A 136 0.44 15.96 0.73
N TYR A 137 0.99 14.89 1.31
CA TYR A 137 0.34 13.59 1.44
C TYR A 137 0.42 13.09 2.88
N ARG A 138 -0.68 12.58 3.41
CA ARG A 138 -0.68 11.79 4.66
C ARG A 138 -0.10 10.41 4.38
N CYS A 139 0.99 10.07 5.05
CA CYS A 139 1.60 8.74 4.93
C CYS A 139 0.73 7.66 5.61
N PHE A 140 -0.10 8.07 6.57
CA PHE A 140 -1.04 7.21 7.29
C PHE A 140 -2.48 7.62 6.96
N LYS A 141 -3.19 6.79 6.18
CA LYS A 141 -4.47 7.14 5.53
C LYS A 141 -5.73 7.13 6.43
N ARG A 142 -5.63 6.80 7.72
CA ARG A 142 -6.80 6.57 8.60
C ARG A 142 -6.81 7.29 9.95
N SER A 143 -5.83 8.15 10.25
CA SER A 143 -5.90 9.01 11.43
C SER A 143 -6.16 10.47 11.02
N ASN A 144 -7.16 11.10 11.64
CA ASN A 144 -7.47 12.52 11.44
C ASN A 144 -6.27 13.44 11.78
N CYS A 145 -5.23 12.92 12.43
CA CYS A 145 -4.10 13.70 12.93
C CYS A 145 -2.77 13.44 12.20
N GLY A 146 -2.73 12.67 11.10
CA GLY A 146 -1.55 12.56 10.20
C GLY A 146 -0.18 12.54 10.89
N MET A 147 0.32 11.37 11.32
CA MET A 147 1.58 11.28 12.09
C MET A 147 2.84 11.67 11.29
N LEU A 148 2.81 11.42 9.97
CA LEU A 148 3.90 11.72 9.05
C LEU A 148 3.30 12.23 7.75
N PHE A 149 3.84 13.33 7.26
CA PHE A 149 3.46 13.96 6.01
C PHE A 149 4.61 13.89 5.03
N ARG A 150 4.34 13.45 3.80
CA ARG A 150 5.26 13.58 2.68
C ARG A 150 4.98 14.90 2.00
N LEU A 151 5.98 15.76 1.95
CA LEU A 151 5.91 17.08 1.35
C LEU A 151 6.68 17.06 0.03
N ILE A 152 6.09 17.62 -1.01
CA ILE A 152 6.71 17.76 -2.32
C ILE A 152 6.88 19.24 -2.63
N THR A 153 8.10 19.62 -2.95
CA THR A 153 8.44 20.94 -3.49
C THR A 153 8.79 20.80 -4.96
N VAL A 154 8.10 21.55 -5.82
CA VAL A 154 8.32 21.57 -7.27
C VAL A 154 9.37 22.64 -7.58
N GLU A 155 10.48 22.23 -8.18
CA GLU A 155 11.54 23.15 -8.57
C GLU A 155 11.22 23.84 -9.90
N LYS A 156 10.86 25.11 -9.81
CA LYS A 156 10.49 25.93 -10.97
C LYS A 156 11.59 25.90 -12.05
N GLY A 157 11.22 25.55 -13.27
CA GLY A 157 12.09 25.57 -14.45
C GLY A 157 12.90 24.28 -14.70
N SER A 158 12.94 23.33 -13.77
CA SER A 158 13.56 22.01 -14.00
C SER A 158 12.56 20.86 -14.07
N GLY A 159 11.32 21.08 -13.61
CA GLY A 159 10.27 20.06 -13.48
C GLY A 159 10.60 18.97 -12.45
N GLN A 160 11.73 19.07 -11.75
CA GLN A 160 12.11 18.12 -10.71
C GLN A 160 11.34 18.40 -9.41
N CYS A 161 11.07 17.34 -8.67
CA CYS A 161 10.43 17.43 -7.37
C CYS A 161 11.43 17.06 -6.27
N ALA A 162 11.49 17.86 -5.21
CA ALA A 162 12.16 17.52 -3.97
C ALA A 162 11.14 16.93 -2.99
N TRP A 163 11.43 15.76 -2.47
CA TRP A 163 10.64 15.07 -1.47
C TRP A 163 11.26 15.33 -0.10
N SER A 164 10.41 15.70 0.85
CA SER A 164 10.75 15.74 2.27
C SER A 164 9.64 15.10 3.09
N TYR A 165 9.96 14.77 4.34
CA TYR A 165 8.99 14.24 5.29
C TYR A 165 8.95 15.11 6.52
N HIS A 166 7.75 15.44 6.98
CA HIS A 166 7.51 16.11 8.24
C HIS A 166 6.84 15.16 9.21
N ASN A 167 7.45 14.98 10.37
CA ASN A 167 6.90 14.17 11.45
C ASN A 167 6.20 15.08 12.46
N ASP A 168 4.88 15.03 12.48
CA ASP A 168 4.03 15.82 13.38
C ASP A 168 3.86 15.15 14.75
N THR A 169 4.55 14.04 15.03
CA THR A 169 4.56 13.43 16.37
C THR A 169 5.56 14.12 17.30
N ARG A 170 5.33 14.01 18.61
CA ARG A 170 6.28 14.44 19.67
C ARG A 170 7.19 13.32 20.18
N ASP A 171 6.73 12.08 20.02
CA ASP A 171 7.25 10.95 20.81
C ASP A 171 7.90 9.86 19.94
N PHE A 172 7.82 9.96 18.62
CA PHE A 172 8.32 8.90 17.72
C PHE A 172 9.30 9.44 16.70
N ASN A 173 10.46 8.82 16.57
CA ASN A 173 11.20 8.88 15.31
C ASN A 173 10.43 8.06 14.28
N VAL A 174 10.22 8.58 13.08
CA VAL A 174 9.60 7.81 12.00
C VAL A 174 10.67 7.45 10.98
N GLU A 175 10.95 6.15 10.85
CA GLU A 175 11.79 5.62 9.79
C GLU A 175 10.96 5.48 8.52
N VAL A 176 11.52 5.97 7.42
CA VAL A 176 10.91 5.94 6.10
C VAL A 176 11.77 5.10 5.19
N GLU A 177 11.17 4.15 4.48
CA GLU A 177 11.82 3.39 3.42
C GLU A 177 11.02 3.52 2.12
N VAL A 178 11.70 3.84 1.02
CA VAL A 178 11.10 3.91 -0.32
C VAL A 178 11.88 3.03 -1.28
N PHE A 179 11.17 2.11 -1.93
CA PHE A 179 11.71 1.09 -2.82
C PHE A 179 11.57 1.59 -4.26
N LEU A 180 12.67 2.02 -4.87
CA LEU A 180 12.70 2.47 -6.26
C LEU A 180 12.96 1.29 -7.19
N THR A 181 12.15 1.19 -8.25
CA THR A 181 12.35 0.23 -9.33
C THR A 181 13.36 0.72 -10.37
N ASP A 182 13.64 2.02 -10.38
CA ASP A 182 14.66 2.66 -11.22
C ASP A 182 15.54 3.56 -10.34
N ARG A 183 16.80 3.15 -10.16
CA ARG A 183 17.79 3.89 -9.36
C ARG A 183 18.07 5.29 -9.90
N GLU A 184 17.98 5.51 -11.20
CA GLU A 184 18.27 6.80 -11.84
C GLU A 184 17.10 7.78 -11.76
N SER A 185 15.91 7.30 -11.36
CA SER A 185 14.69 8.12 -11.29
C SER A 185 14.73 9.18 -10.17
N ALA A 186 15.59 9.02 -9.16
CA ALA A 186 15.78 9.98 -8.10
C ALA A 186 17.18 9.94 -7.48
N GLN A 187 17.58 11.03 -6.84
CA GLN A 187 18.84 11.20 -6.12
C GLN A 187 18.58 11.40 -4.62
N PRO A 188 19.44 10.89 -3.72
CA PRO A 188 19.29 11.10 -2.28
C PRO A 188 19.54 12.56 -1.92
N LEU A 189 18.76 13.07 -0.97
CA LEU A 189 19.00 14.36 -0.33
C LEU A 189 19.20 14.20 1.18
N GLY A 190 19.93 15.14 1.77
CA GLY A 190 20.07 15.24 3.22
C GLY A 190 20.65 13.96 3.86
N PRO A 191 20.07 13.47 4.97
CA PRO A 191 20.57 12.30 5.70
C PRO A 191 20.15 10.95 5.08
N THR A 192 19.67 10.94 3.84
CA THR A 192 19.09 9.75 3.22
C THR A 192 20.15 8.71 2.90
N GLN A 193 19.95 7.51 3.42
CA GLN A 193 20.77 6.33 3.18
C GLN A 193 20.27 5.59 1.94
N VAL A 194 21.19 5.07 1.15
CA VAL A 194 20.88 4.28 -0.05
C VAL A 194 21.39 2.87 0.18
N VAL A 195 20.49 1.88 0.17
CA VAL A 195 20.85 0.47 0.34
C VAL A 195 20.38 -0.36 -0.86
N PRO A 196 21.13 -1.42 -1.24
CA PRO A 196 20.68 -2.35 -2.29
C PRO A 196 19.34 -2.99 -1.94
N HIS A 197 18.50 -3.24 -2.96
CA HIS A 197 17.28 -3.99 -2.74
C HIS A 197 17.60 -5.48 -2.45
N PRO A 198 16.91 -6.12 -1.50
CA PRO A 198 17.29 -7.45 -1.02
C PRO A 198 17.18 -8.57 -2.06
N THR A 199 16.34 -8.40 -3.08
CA THR A 199 16.02 -9.45 -4.07
C THR A 199 16.08 -8.99 -5.53
N ASP A 200 16.36 -7.70 -5.78
CA ASP A 200 16.33 -7.15 -7.14
C ASP A 200 17.58 -6.27 -7.32
N GLU A 201 18.50 -6.71 -8.16
CA GLU A 201 19.79 -6.03 -8.35
C GLU A 201 19.66 -4.66 -9.04
N CYS A 202 18.54 -4.42 -9.73
CA CYS A 202 18.25 -3.16 -10.43
C CYS A 202 17.49 -2.16 -9.53
N ALA A 203 16.86 -2.63 -8.46
CA ALA A 203 16.12 -1.81 -7.50
C ALA A 203 17.00 -1.32 -6.35
N VAL A 204 16.54 -0.26 -5.70
CA VAL A 204 17.26 0.39 -4.59
C VAL A 204 16.30 0.86 -3.52
N VAL A 205 16.71 0.77 -2.26
CA VAL A 205 15.91 1.23 -1.13
C VAL A 205 16.55 2.47 -0.52
N TYR A 206 15.79 3.55 -0.47
CA TYR A 206 16.17 4.79 0.18
C TYR A 206 15.57 4.84 1.58
N LYS A 207 16.40 5.14 2.58
CA LYS A 207 16.01 5.14 3.99
C LYS A 207 16.35 6.46 4.68
N THR A 208 15.45 6.96 5.52
CA THR A 208 15.74 8.11 6.38
C THR A 208 14.99 7.99 7.70
N VAL A 209 15.48 8.68 8.74
CA VAL A 209 14.79 8.81 10.01
C VAL A 209 14.33 10.25 10.15
N VAL A 210 13.04 10.43 10.44
CA VAL A 210 12.39 11.74 10.61
C VAL A 210 12.09 11.93 12.09
N PRO A 211 12.86 12.75 12.83
CA PRO A 211 12.63 12.95 14.25
C PRO A 211 11.33 13.71 14.54
N PRO A 212 10.79 13.62 15.77
CA PRO A 212 9.63 14.40 16.20
C PRO A 212 9.72 15.89 15.88
N LEU A 213 8.64 16.45 15.35
CA LEU A 213 8.48 17.86 15.01
C LEU A 213 9.59 18.40 14.07
N ARG A 214 10.16 17.52 13.24
CA ARG A 214 11.19 17.87 12.27
C ARG A 214 10.74 17.55 10.85
N THR A 215 11.23 18.37 9.93
CA THR A 215 11.15 18.12 8.49
C THR A 215 12.52 17.72 7.98
N VAL A 216 12.59 16.61 7.25
CA VAL A 216 13.84 16.03 6.73
C VAL A 216 13.74 15.87 5.20
N LEU A 217 14.74 16.37 4.48
CA LEU A 217 14.88 16.13 3.04
C LEU A 217 15.16 14.65 2.76
N PHE A 218 14.61 14.14 1.66
CA PHE A 218 14.68 12.72 1.33
C PHE A 218 15.22 12.43 -0.06
N LEU A 219 14.50 12.85 -1.10
CA LEU A 219 14.82 12.51 -2.50
C LEU A 219 14.64 13.72 -3.40
N ARG A 220 15.33 13.73 -4.54
CA ARG A 220 15.10 14.67 -5.65
C ARG A 220 14.92 13.93 -6.95
N GLY A 221 13.87 14.25 -7.71
CA GLY A 221 13.61 13.66 -9.03
C GLY A 221 12.15 13.29 -9.22
N CYS A 222 11.91 12.33 -10.10
CA CYS A 222 10.59 11.76 -10.38
C CYS A 222 10.63 10.26 -10.04
N PRO A 223 10.70 9.91 -8.74
CA PRO A 223 10.97 8.54 -8.32
C PRO A 223 9.92 7.57 -8.85
N ARG A 224 10.40 6.50 -9.51
CA ARG A 224 9.59 5.34 -9.87
C ARG A 224 9.72 4.34 -8.73
N PHE A 225 8.67 4.21 -7.92
CA PHE A 225 8.71 3.39 -6.70
C PHE A 225 7.63 2.31 -6.71
N SER A 226 7.97 1.13 -6.20
CA SER A 226 7.05 0.00 -6.04
C SER A 226 6.39 -0.01 -4.65
N LYS A 227 7.08 0.53 -3.64
CA LYS A 227 6.64 0.45 -2.25
C LYS A 227 7.18 1.60 -1.40
N GLN A 228 6.38 2.01 -0.42
CA GLN A 228 6.79 2.87 0.67
C GLN A 228 6.46 2.17 2.00
N LEU A 229 7.34 2.28 2.99
CA LEU A 229 7.19 1.72 4.32
C LEU A 229 7.52 2.79 5.35
N TYR A 230 6.74 2.85 6.42
CA TYR A 230 6.94 3.79 7.52
C TYR A 230 6.90 3.03 8.85
N VAL A 231 7.90 3.24 9.70
CA VAL A 231 8.01 2.58 11.01
C VAL A 231 8.22 3.65 12.08
N ALA A 232 7.26 3.78 13.00
CA ALA A 232 7.40 4.64 14.16
C ALA A 232 8.20 3.92 15.24
N LYS A 233 9.31 4.53 15.68
CA LYS A 233 10.15 4.11 16.80
C LYS A 233 9.99 5.12 17.93
N ALA A 234 9.47 4.67 19.06
CA ALA A 234 9.34 5.53 20.24
C ALA A 234 10.71 6.08 20.66
N LEU A 235 10.76 7.38 20.95
CA LEU A 235 11.82 7.92 21.78
C LEU A 235 11.62 7.29 23.16
N CYS A 236 12.55 6.44 23.59
CA CYS A 236 12.48 5.92 24.96
C CYS A 236 12.54 7.10 25.94
N ASP A 237 11.42 7.42 26.58
CA ASP A 237 11.38 8.08 27.88
C ASP A 237 10.06 7.81 28.61
N ASP A 238 10.13 6.94 29.62
CA ASP A 238 9.56 7.06 30.97
C ASP A 238 8.14 7.62 31.26
N SER A 239 7.20 7.70 30.33
CA SER A 239 5.79 7.96 30.70
C SER A 239 5.12 6.67 31.22
N LEU A 240 5.53 6.24 32.42
CA LEU A 240 4.87 5.22 33.22
C LEU A 240 3.48 5.73 33.60
N GLU A 241 2.43 5.21 32.96
CA GLU A 241 1.07 5.39 33.44
C GLU A 241 0.76 4.30 34.47
N ASP A 242 0.16 4.69 35.60
CA ASP A 242 -0.38 3.75 36.57
C ASP A 242 -1.52 2.97 35.88
N ALA A 243 -1.61 1.65 36.10
CA ALA A 243 -2.62 0.80 35.48
C ALA A 243 -4.06 1.27 35.77
N SER A 244 -4.23 2.04 36.85
CA SER A 244 -5.50 2.68 37.23
C SER A 244 -5.91 3.86 36.33
N GLU A 245 -4.99 4.42 35.54
CA GLU A 245 -5.23 5.58 34.67
C GLU A 245 -5.44 5.18 33.20
N VAL A 246 -5.14 3.93 32.83
CA VAL A 246 -5.28 3.42 31.46
C VAL A 246 -6.69 2.89 31.22
N THR A 247 -7.40 3.49 30.25
CA THR A 247 -8.71 3.01 29.80
C THR A 247 -8.60 2.28 28.47
N PHE A 248 -8.98 0.99 28.45
CA PHE A 248 -9.15 0.21 27.22
C PHE A 248 -10.50 0.51 26.59
N LYS A 249 -10.57 0.59 25.26
CA LYS A 249 -11.75 1.07 24.53
C LYS A 249 -12.62 -0.08 24.03
N ASN A 250 -12.00 -1.13 23.49
CA ASN A 250 -12.75 -2.20 22.80
C ASN A 250 -12.77 -3.53 23.57
N GLY A 251 -11.80 -3.74 24.46
CA GLY A 251 -11.74 -4.93 25.32
C GLY A 251 -10.89 -4.68 26.57
N SER A 252 -10.26 -5.74 27.09
CA SER A 252 -9.33 -5.66 28.22
C SER A 252 -8.28 -6.78 28.13
N PRO A 253 -7.07 -6.60 28.71
CA PRO A 253 -6.08 -7.67 28.79
C PRO A 253 -6.63 -8.93 29.47
N ASP A 254 -6.23 -10.10 28.98
CA ASP A 254 -6.62 -11.39 29.59
C ASP A 254 -5.91 -11.58 30.94
N PRO A 255 -6.64 -11.57 32.08
CA PRO A 255 -6.06 -11.68 33.41
C PRO A 255 -5.40 -13.04 33.68
N ARG A 256 -5.69 -14.07 32.87
CA ARG A 256 -5.05 -15.38 32.97
C ARG A 256 -3.63 -15.38 32.40
N ILE A 257 -3.35 -14.44 31.50
CA ILE A 257 -2.03 -14.28 30.87
C ILE A 257 -1.20 -13.30 31.70
N ILE A 258 -1.79 -12.16 32.07
CA ILE A 258 -1.12 -11.15 32.89
C ILE A 258 -2.11 -10.37 33.76
N ASP A 259 -1.79 -10.21 35.05
CA ASP A 259 -2.58 -9.41 35.98
C ASP A 259 -2.32 -7.92 35.75
N PHE A 260 -3.02 -7.32 34.78
CA PHE A 260 -2.70 -5.97 34.29
C PHE A 260 -2.77 -4.89 35.38
N LEU A 261 -3.56 -5.08 36.44
CA LEU A 261 -3.65 -4.16 37.59
C LEU A 261 -2.33 -4.07 38.39
N LYS A 262 -1.45 -5.06 38.24
CA LYS A 262 -0.11 -5.08 38.86
C LYS A 262 1.01 -4.81 37.86
N THR A 263 0.64 -4.50 36.60
CA THR A 263 1.61 -4.24 35.55
C THR A 263 1.88 -2.76 35.39
N ARG A 264 3.07 -2.46 34.89
CA ARG A 264 3.38 -1.18 34.24
C ARG A 264 2.87 -1.27 32.81
N ILE A 265 2.11 -0.27 32.38
CA ILE A 265 1.48 -0.26 31.06
C ILE A 265 2.16 0.80 30.20
N PHE A 266 2.58 0.39 29.00
CA PHE A 266 3.10 1.29 27.97
C PHE A 266 2.16 1.28 26.78
N ARG A 267 1.69 2.45 26.36
CA ARG A 267 0.90 2.61 25.14
C ARG A 267 1.83 2.52 23.94
N GLY A 268 1.59 1.57 23.05
CA GLY A 268 2.34 1.42 21.80
C GLY A 268 2.15 2.59 20.85
N PHE A 269 0.99 3.27 20.91
CA PHE A 269 0.69 4.48 20.16
C PHE A 269 0.09 5.56 21.07
N SER A 270 0.91 6.18 21.91
CA SER A 270 0.52 7.17 22.94
C SER A 270 -0.29 8.38 22.43
N SER A 271 -0.16 8.76 21.15
CA SER A 271 -0.80 9.95 20.56
C SER A 271 -1.98 9.66 19.63
N THR A 272 -2.43 8.40 19.50
CA THR A 272 -3.59 8.04 18.67
C THR A 272 -4.61 7.19 19.44
N GLY A 273 -5.84 7.70 19.55
CA GLY A 273 -6.91 7.00 20.25
C GLY A 273 -6.54 6.70 21.70
N ASN A 274 -6.75 5.46 22.16
CA ASN A 274 -6.41 5.04 23.52
C ASN A 274 -5.04 4.36 23.64
N GLY A 275 -4.27 4.20 22.56
CA GLY A 275 -2.98 3.47 22.58
C GLY A 275 -2.89 2.31 21.59
N ILE A 276 -4.02 1.77 21.11
CA ILE A 276 -4.18 0.68 20.11
C ILE A 276 -3.56 -0.67 20.52
N ILE A 277 -2.29 -0.70 20.90
CA ILE A 277 -1.60 -1.85 21.50
C ILE A 277 -0.91 -1.40 22.79
N PHE A 278 -0.85 -2.27 23.78
CA PHE A 278 -0.29 -2.00 25.09
C PHE A 278 0.76 -3.05 25.44
N LEU A 279 1.96 -2.62 25.82
CA LEU A 279 2.94 -3.47 26.47
C LEU A 279 2.66 -3.47 27.98
N LEU A 280 2.46 -4.65 28.53
CA LEU A 280 2.14 -4.90 29.92
C LEU A 280 3.35 -5.57 30.57
N VAL A 281 3.96 -4.91 31.56
CA VAL A 281 5.17 -5.40 32.24
C VAL A 281 4.85 -5.65 33.70
N ASP A 282 4.83 -6.91 34.12
CA ASP A 282 4.78 -7.30 35.53
C ASP A 282 6.21 -7.44 36.07
N PRO A 283 6.73 -6.46 36.84
CA PRO A 283 8.09 -6.51 37.35
C PRO A 283 8.28 -7.57 38.45
N VAL A 284 7.20 -7.98 39.13
CA VAL A 284 7.25 -8.94 40.25
C VAL A 284 7.23 -10.37 39.71
N ALA A 285 6.30 -10.66 38.80
CA ALA A 285 6.25 -11.96 38.12
C ALA A 285 7.33 -12.09 37.03
N LYS A 286 8.00 -10.98 36.66
CA LYS A 286 9.01 -10.89 35.60
C LYS A 286 8.46 -11.37 34.24
N ARG A 287 7.28 -10.86 33.88
CA ARG A 287 6.54 -11.25 32.67
C ARG A 287 6.13 -10.04 31.88
N TRP A 288 6.28 -10.14 30.57
CA TRP A 288 5.83 -9.10 29.65
C TRP A 288 4.80 -9.70 28.71
N ALA A 289 3.75 -8.97 28.43
CA ALA A 289 2.72 -9.35 27.48
C ALA A 289 2.32 -8.14 26.63
N PHE A 290 1.75 -8.40 25.47
CA PHE A 290 1.13 -7.37 24.65
C PHE A 290 -0.38 -7.59 24.59
N TYR A 291 -1.15 -6.51 24.75
CA TYR A 291 -2.59 -6.51 24.52
C TYR A 291 -2.92 -5.59 23.35
N ASN A 292 -3.56 -6.13 22.32
CA ASN A 292 -4.02 -5.37 21.16
C ASN A 292 -5.49 -4.99 21.36
N ASP A 293 -5.76 -3.73 21.66
CA ASP A 293 -7.13 -3.23 21.86
C ASP A 293 -7.80 -2.83 20.54
N SER A 294 -7.14 -2.96 19.39
CA SER A 294 -7.79 -2.72 18.10
C SER A 294 -8.73 -3.85 17.72
N THR A 295 -9.78 -3.52 16.97
CA THR A 295 -10.65 -4.50 16.28
C THR A 295 -10.15 -4.82 14.88
N ASP A 296 -9.37 -3.91 14.29
CA ASP A 296 -9.14 -3.85 12.86
C ASP A 296 -7.68 -4.06 12.45
N TYR A 297 -6.76 -4.29 13.39
CA TYR A 297 -5.34 -4.45 13.08
C TYR A 297 -4.74 -5.68 13.76
N VAL A 298 -4.05 -6.51 12.98
CA VAL A 298 -3.08 -7.46 13.50
C VAL A 298 -1.78 -6.68 13.72
N VAL A 299 -1.31 -6.66 14.96
CA VAL A 299 -0.12 -5.90 15.31
C VAL A 299 1.03 -6.84 15.57
N THR A 300 2.16 -6.57 14.93
CA THR A 300 3.40 -7.30 15.19
C THR A 300 4.37 -6.42 15.95
N ALA A 301 4.66 -6.84 17.17
CA ALA A 301 5.62 -6.24 18.08
C ALA A 301 7.00 -6.86 17.87
N THR A 302 8.02 -6.01 17.72
CA THR A 302 9.42 -6.44 17.61
C THR A 302 10.24 -5.70 18.66
N VAL A 303 10.87 -6.44 19.58
CA VAL A 303 11.74 -5.92 20.63
C VAL A 303 13.15 -6.44 20.43
N GLN A 304 14.12 -5.53 20.37
CA GLN A 304 15.55 -5.84 20.36
C GLN A 304 16.07 -5.72 21.78
N PHE A 305 16.66 -6.78 22.33
CA PHE A 305 17.30 -6.80 23.63
C PHE A 305 18.81 -6.70 23.49
N ALA A 306 19.43 -5.88 24.34
CA ALA A 306 20.88 -5.70 24.35
C ALA A 306 21.63 -6.98 24.80
N PRO A 307 22.93 -7.11 24.46
CA PRO A 307 23.75 -8.23 24.91
C PRO A 307 23.72 -8.43 26.43
N GLY A 308 23.59 -9.68 26.86
CA GLY A 308 23.52 -10.05 28.28
C GLY A 308 22.14 -9.84 28.94
N SER A 309 21.09 -9.53 28.17
CA SER A 309 19.71 -9.47 28.67
C SER A 309 19.24 -10.86 29.15
N VAL A 310 18.59 -10.90 30.32
CA VAL A 310 18.10 -12.15 30.93
C VAL A 310 16.58 -12.22 30.79
N TYR A 311 16.09 -13.20 30.03
CA TYR A 311 14.67 -13.51 29.85
C TYR A 311 14.50 -14.91 29.22
N SER A 312 13.28 -15.45 29.33
CA SER A 312 12.80 -16.64 28.64
C SER A 312 11.73 -16.22 27.61
N VAL A 313 11.83 -16.65 26.35
CA VAL A 313 10.78 -16.38 25.35
C VAL A 313 9.50 -17.14 25.66
N ALA A 314 8.35 -16.48 25.47
CA ALA A 314 7.04 -17.11 25.54
C ALA A 314 6.66 -17.78 24.21
N GLY A 315 5.71 -18.72 24.25
CA GLY A 315 5.49 -19.71 23.18
C GLY A 315 5.30 -19.16 21.75
N ASN A 316 4.60 -18.04 21.59
CA ASN A 316 4.34 -17.45 20.27
C ASN A 316 5.40 -16.41 19.84
N THR A 317 6.40 -16.15 20.68
CA THR A 317 7.47 -15.20 20.41
C THR A 317 8.60 -15.87 19.65
N LYS A 318 8.88 -15.37 18.44
CA LYS A 318 10.05 -15.79 17.65
C LYS A 318 11.26 -14.99 18.10
N VAL A 319 12.39 -15.66 18.31
CA VAL A 319 13.68 -15.03 18.64
C VAL A 319 14.71 -15.30 17.55
N SER A 320 15.51 -14.30 17.24
CA SER A 320 16.67 -14.38 16.36
C SER A 320 17.82 -13.52 16.89
N GLU A 321 19.03 -13.71 16.37
CA GLU A 321 20.17 -12.84 16.68
C GLU A 321 19.96 -11.45 16.05
N ASP A 322 20.45 -10.41 16.73
CA ASP A 322 20.49 -9.05 16.18
C ASP A 322 21.71 -8.88 15.29
N LEU A 323 21.48 -8.84 13.97
CA LEU A 323 22.55 -8.66 12.96
C LEU A 323 23.28 -7.31 13.09
N GLN A 324 22.72 -6.35 13.83
CA GLN A 324 23.32 -5.03 14.06
C GLN A 324 24.06 -4.92 15.40
N CYS A 325 23.90 -5.90 16.30
CA CYS A 325 24.48 -5.85 17.64
C CYS A 325 24.93 -7.24 18.09
N GLU A 326 26.24 -7.49 18.06
CA GLU A 326 26.82 -8.78 18.46
C GLU A 326 26.44 -9.15 19.89
N GLY A 327 25.81 -10.33 20.06
CA GLY A 327 25.27 -10.81 21.34
C GLY A 327 23.89 -10.27 21.70
N GLY A 328 23.32 -9.37 20.89
CA GLY A 328 21.95 -8.89 21.00
C GLY A 328 20.94 -9.86 20.38
N THR A 329 19.67 -9.72 20.75
CA THR A 329 18.59 -10.61 20.29
C THR A 329 17.37 -9.82 19.84
N VAL A 330 16.69 -10.28 18.81
CA VAL A 330 15.43 -9.71 18.31
C VAL A 330 14.30 -10.68 18.59
N CYS A 331 13.31 -10.23 19.36
CA CYS A 331 12.11 -10.98 19.71
C CYS A 331 10.89 -10.39 19.01
N LYS A 332 10.08 -11.22 18.35
CA LYS A 332 8.93 -10.82 17.55
C LYS A 332 7.69 -11.61 17.91
N VAL A 333 6.57 -10.92 18.16
CA VAL A 333 5.27 -11.54 18.43
C VAL A 333 4.18 -10.86 17.64
N THR A 334 3.22 -11.63 17.14
CA THR A 334 2.06 -11.13 16.41
C THR A 334 0.82 -11.26 17.30
N VAL A 335 0.11 -10.15 17.50
CA VAL A 335 -1.01 -10.02 18.43
C VAL A 335 -2.27 -9.72 17.65
N GLN A 336 -3.23 -10.64 17.70
CA GLN A 336 -4.52 -10.51 17.02
C GLN A 336 -5.38 -9.39 17.65
N PRO A 337 -6.36 -8.83 16.92
CA PRO A 337 -7.35 -7.92 17.49
C PRO A 337 -7.97 -8.46 18.77
N LEU A 338 -8.10 -7.61 19.80
CA LEU A 338 -8.67 -7.91 21.12
C LEU A 338 -7.99 -9.07 21.85
N ALA A 339 -6.76 -9.46 21.47
CA ALA A 339 -6.02 -10.55 22.08
C ALA A 339 -4.89 -10.06 22.98
N THR A 340 -4.56 -10.88 23.98
CA THR A 340 -3.35 -10.72 24.81
C THR A 340 -2.39 -11.85 24.50
N GLU A 341 -1.15 -11.52 24.15
CA GLU A 341 -0.09 -12.49 23.89
C GLU A 341 1.04 -12.31 24.89
N LEU A 342 1.44 -13.41 25.52
CA LEU A 342 2.62 -13.42 26.39
C LEU A 342 3.87 -13.28 25.52
N PHE A 343 4.79 -12.41 25.93
CA PHE A 343 5.97 -12.07 25.14
C PHE A 343 7.25 -12.72 25.68
N ILE A 344 7.59 -12.41 26.94
CA ILE A 344 8.74 -12.98 27.66
C ILE A 344 8.39 -13.24 29.12
N THR A 345 9.17 -14.11 29.76
CA THR A 345 9.06 -14.53 31.16
C THR A 345 10.44 -14.58 31.82
N ASP A 346 10.48 -14.78 33.13
CA ASP A 346 11.71 -14.97 33.94
C ASP A 346 12.76 -13.85 33.81
N GLY A 347 12.36 -12.66 33.36
CA GLY A 347 13.28 -11.58 33.03
C GLY A 347 12.67 -10.18 33.13
N ASN A 348 13.52 -9.21 33.51
CA ASN A 348 13.22 -7.78 33.45
C ASN A 348 14.34 -7.06 32.69
N PRO A 349 14.45 -7.26 31.38
CA PRO A 349 15.45 -6.57 30.56
C PRO A 349 15.25 -5.05 30.66
N THR A 350 16.32 -4.32 30.98
CA THR A 350 16.29 -2.86 31.18
C THR A 350 16.79 -2.07 29.97
N LYS A 351 17.43 -2.75 29.01
CA LYS A 351 17.97 -2.15 27.79
C LYS A 351 17.36 -2.85 26.59
N TYR A 352 16.41 -2.18 25.95
CA TYR A 352 15.71 -2.71 24.80
C TYR A 352 15.26 -1.59 23.87
N ASN A 353 15.18 -1.90 22.58
CA ASN A 353 14.49 -1.07 21.59
C ASN A 353 13.22 -1.79 21.16
N PHE A 354 12.14 -1.05 21.00
CA PHE A 354 10.85 -1.61 20.63
C PHE A 354 10.32 -0.93 19.37
N SER A 355 9.74 -1.73 18.48
CA SER A 355 9.09 -1.27 17.26
C SER A 355 7.80 -2.03 17.02
N LEU A 356 6.84 -1.34 16.39
CA LEU A 356 5.52 -1.85 16.10
C LEU A 356 5.26 -1.77 14.60
N SER A 357 4.61 -2.80 14.08
CA SER A 357 4.01 -2.78 12.75
C SER A 357 2.55 -3.20 12.86
N ALA A 358 1.66 -2.43 12.25
CA ALA A 358 0.23 -2.74 12.22
C ALA A 358 -0.17 -3.08 10.78
N GLN A 359 -0.82 -4.22 10.61
CA GLN A 359 -1.45 -4.63 9.36
C GLN A 359 -2.95 -4.71 9.60
N CYS A 360 -3.76 -4.26 8.65
CA CYS A 360 -5.21 -4.34 8.77
C CYS A 360 -5.62 -5.81 8.95
N SER A 361 -6.29 -6.16 10.05
CA SER A 361 -6.79 -7.51 10.34
C SER A 361 -7.93 -7.90 9.42
N SER A 362 -8.62 -6.92 8.84
CA SER A 362 -9.50 -7.13 7.72
C SER A 362 -8.67 -7.41 6.47
N GLY A 363 -8.31 -8.68 6.31
CA GLY A 363 -8.50 -9.32 5.00
C GLY A 363 -9.96 -9.18 4.54
N PRO A 364 -10.32 -9.73 3.37
CA PRO A 364 -11.69 -9.65 2.87
C PRO A 364 -12.69 -10.07 3.97
N VAL A 365 -13.72 -9.27 4.23
CA VAL A 365 -14.73 -9.58 5.24
C VAL A 365 -15.68 -10.64 4.67
N ALA A 366 -15.85 -11.75 5.39
CA ALA A 366 -16.77 -12.80 5.00
C ALA A 366 -18.23 -12.31 5.08
N GLU A 367 -19.00 -12.59 4.04
CA GLU A 367 -20.39 -12.18 3.93
C GLU A 367 -21.28 -13.11 4.74
N LYS A 368 -21.96 -12.54 5.75
CA LYS A 368 -22.99 -13.26 6.51
C LYS A 368 -24.31 -13.20 5.73
N ASN A 369 -24.65 -14.28 5.04
CA ASN A 369 -25.82 -14.42 4.15
C ASN A 369 -25.69 -13.62 2.84
N PRO A 370 -24.82 -14.03 1.89
CA PRO A 370 -24.65 -13.34 0.63
C PRO A 370 -25.97 -13.29 -0.17
N SER A 371 -26.33 -12.08 -0.62
CA SER A 371 -27.43 -11.85 -1.56
C SER A 371 -26.88 -11.75 -2.98
N TYR A 372 -27.37 -12.61 -3.87
CA TYR A 372 -27.06 -12.61 -5.29
C TYR A 372 -28.20 -11.94 -6.07
N GLU A 373 -27.89 -11.17 -7.10
CA GLU A 373 -28.85 -10.39 -7.89
C GLU A 373 -29.25 -11.13 -9.17
N ASN A 374 -28.29 -11.73 -9.90
CA ASN A 374 -28.56 -12.28 -11.23
C ASN A 374 -28.51 -13.82 -11.28
N GLY A 375 -28.25 -14.49 -10.16
CA GLY A 375 -28.23 -15.94 -10.10
C GLY A 375 -27.86 -16.44 -8.72
N LYS A 376 -27.20 -17.60 -8.67
CA LYS A 376 -26.57 -18.13 -7.46
C LYS A 376 -25.42 -19.04 -7.86
N PRO A 377 -24.42 -19.24 -6.99
CA PRO A 377 -23.34 -20.18 -7.30
C PRO A 377 -23.86 -21.58 -7.63
N ASP A 378 -23.26 -22.19 -8.64
CA ASP A 378 -23.63 -23.51 -9.14
C ASP A 378 -23.09 -24.61 -8.22
N THR A 379 -24.00 -25.18 -7.43
CA THR A 379 -23.71 -26.29 -6.51
C THR A 379 -23.30 -27.59 -7.21
N SER A 380 -23.47 -27.71 -8.53
CA SER A 380 -22.94 -28.83 -9.29
C SER A 380 -21.43 -28.71 -9.55
N VAL A 381 -20.91 -27.47 -9.64
CA VAL A 381 -19.48 -27.16 -9.79
C VAL A 381 -18.78 -27.15 -8.43
N MET A 382 -19.28 -26.36 -7.48
CA MET A 382 -18.76 -26.32 -6.11
C MET A 382 -19.84 -26.79 -5.14
N ARG A 383 -19.79 -28.06 -4.72
CA ARG A 383 -20.87 -28.68 -3.91
C ARG A 383 -21.13 -28.02 -2.56
N ARG A 384 -20.12 -27.38 -1.98
CA ARG A 384 -20.16 -26.76 -0.66
C ARG A 384 -19.13 -25.65 -0.57
N TRP A 385 -19.48 -24.60 0.14
CA TRP A 385 -18.61 -23.57 0.68
C TRP A 385 -19.16 -23.15 2.05
N ASP A 386 -18.31 -22.82 3.01
CA ASP A 386 -18.71 -22.33 4.34
C ASP A 386 -18.44 -20.83 4.50
N THR A 387 -17.54 -20.27 3.70
CA THR A 387 -17.19 -18.85 3.76
C THR A 387 -17.30 -18.22 2.36
N VAL A 388 -17.90 -17.02 2.28
CA VAL A 388 -18.06 -16.25 1.03
C VAL A 388 -17.48 -14.87 1.23
N PHE A 389 -16.75 -14.34 0.25
CA PHE A 389 -16.22 -12.98 0.28
C PHE A 389 -16.69 -12.19 -0.95
N ARG A 390 -17.09 -10.94 -0.75
CA ARG A 390 -17.29 -9.99 -1.85
C ARG A 390 -15.94 -9.47 -2.31
N CYS A 391 -15.59 -9.69 -3.58
CA CYS A 391 -14.31 -9.24 -4.14
C CYS A 391 -14.29 -7.71 -4.36
N PHE A 392 -15.46 -7.09 -4.57
CA PHE A 392 -15.61 -5.64 -4.74
C PHE A 392 -16.51 -5.05 -3.65
N GLN A 393 -15.92 -4.66 -2.51
CA GLN A 393 -16.67 -4.02 -1.43
C GLN A 393 -17.14 -2.61 -1.84
N GLY A 394 -18.41 -2.30 -1.56
CA GLY A 394 -18.98 -0.97 -1.83
C GLY A 394 -19.44 -0.72 -3.28
N ARG A 395 -19.40 -1.73 -4.17
CA ARG A 395 -19.97 -1.64 -5.52
C ARG A 395 -21.04 -2.72 -5.75
N GLY A 396 -22.27 -2.29 -6.02
CA GLY A 396 -23.41 -3.18 -6.26
C GLY A 396 -23.60 -4.20 -5.12
N ASN A 397 -23.99 -5.43 -5.46
CA ASN A 397 -24.04 -6.54 -4.52
C ASN A 397 -22.68 -7.18 -4.18
N GLY A 398 -21.59 -6.73 -4.80
CA GLY A 398 -20.27 -7.34 -4.70
C GLY A 398 -19.72 -7.88 -6.03
N MET A 399 -20.57 -8.04 -7.05
CA MET A 399 -20.29 -8.46 -8.44
C MET A 399 -19.65 -9.84 -8.63
N LEU A 400 -18.50 -10.06 -7.98
CA LEU A 400 -17.75 -11.31 -7.96
C LEU A 400 -17.62 -11.78 -6.51
N PHE A 401 -17.91 -13.05 -6.28
CA PHE A 401 -17.89 -13.66 -4.98
C PHE A 401 -16.84 -14.77 -4.94
N ARG A 402 -15.91 -14.69 -3.98
CA ARG A 402 -15.00 -15.81 -3.69
C ARG A 402 -15.69 -16.76 -2.73
N LEU A 403 -15.78 -18.02 -3.13
CA LEU A 403 -16.36 -19.11 -2.37
C LEU A 403 -15.23 -19.94 -1.76
N VAL A 404 -15.33 -20.26 -0.47
CA VAL A 404 -14.30 -21.00 0.26
C VAL A 404 -14.95 -22.15 1.01
N ASP A 405 -14.43 -23.37 0.83
CA ASP A 405 -14.65 -24.51 1.73
C ASP A 405 -13.40 -24.65 2.59
N GLU A 406 -13.42 -24.07 3.79
CA GLU A 406 -12.29 -24.03 4.72
C GLU A 406 -11.83 -25.44 5.11
N LYS A 407 -12.75 -26.41 5.18
CA LYS A 407 -12.42 -27.78 5.56
C LYS A 407 -11.60 -28.50 4.50
N LYS A 408 -11.81 -28.17 3.23
CA LYS A 408 -11.08 -28.77 2.10
C LYS A 408 -9.96 -27.89 1.58
N GLY A 409 -9.83 -26.66 2.09
CA GLY A 409 -8.90 -25.67 1.52
C GLY A 409 -9.24 -25.34 0.08
N LEU A 410 -10.51 -25.43 -0.31
CA LEU A 410 -10.96 -25.32 -1.70
C LEU A 410 -11.52 -23.92 -1.96
N TRP A 411 -11.01 -23.27 -3.00
CA TRP A 411 -11.49 -21.96 -3.44
C TRP A 411 -12.14 -22.05 -4.81
N GLY A 412 -13.20 -21.27 -4.99
CA GLY A 412 -13.83 -21.01 -6.26
C GLY A 412 -14.32 -19.57 -6.34
N PHE A 413 -14.80 -19.18 -7.51
CA PHE A 413 -15.40 -17.87 -7.74
C PHE A 413 -16.75 -18.03 -8.41
N TYR A 414 -17.69 -17.17 -8.03
CA TYR A 414 -18.96 -17.00 -8.71
C TYR A 414 -19.10 -15.57 -9.18
N ASN A 415 -19.30 -15.41 -10.49
CA ASN A 415 -19.53 -14.13 -11.12
C ASN A 415 -21.04 -13.89 -11.23
N ASP A 416 -21.55 -12.95 -10.44
CA ASP A 416 -22.97 -12.63 -10.43
C ASP A 416 -23.37 -11.55 -11.44
N THR A 417 -22.45 -11.08 -12.28
CA THR A 417 -22.79 -10.15 -13.36
C THR A 417 -23.38 -10.90 -14.55
N THR A 418 -24.07 -10.18 -15.43
CA THR A 418 -24.62 -10.72 -16.69
C THR A 418 -23.78 -10.33 -17.91
N ASP A 419 -22.90 -9.34 -17.75
CA ASP A 419 -22.21 -8.67 -18.85
C ASP A 419 -20.71 -8.45 -18.61
N VAL A 420 -20.13 -8.90 -17.49
CA VAL A 420 -18.69 -8.71 -17.20
C VAL A 420 -17.99 -10.07 -17.07
N LEU A 421 -17.00 -10.34 -17.92
CA LEU A 421 -16.04 -11.41 -17.69
C LEU A 421 -15.03 -10.95 -16.64
N PHE A 422 -14.85 -11.70 -15.55
CA PHE A 422 -13.81 -11.40 -14.57
C PHE A 422 -12.58 -12.28 -14.79
N THR A 423 -11.39 -11.69 -14.66
CA THR A 423 -10.13 -12.40 -14.52
C THR A 423 -9.59 -12.19 -13.11
N ALA A 424 -9.38 -13.28 -12.37
CA ALA A 424 -8.78 -13.27 -11.04
C ALA A 424 -7.29 -13.65 -11.14
N TYR A 425 -6.42 -12.82 -10.56
CA TYR A 425 -4.99 -13.10 -10.39
C TYR A 425 -4.70 -13.21 -8.90
N VAL A 426 -4.14 -14.35 -8.47
CA VAL A 426 -3.80 -14.57 -7.07
C VAL A 426 -2.37 -15.06 -6.94
N SER A 427 -1.56 -14.35 -6.16
CA SER A 427 -0.24 -14.82 -5.72
C SER A 427 -0.37 -15.33 -4.29
N PHE A 428 0.10 -16.54 -4.03
CA PHE A 428 0.17 -17.12 -2.69
C PHE A 428 1.59 -17.00 -2.15
N ASP A 429 1.72 -16.74 -0.84
CA ASP A 429 3.04 -16.62 -0.20
C ASP A 429 3.79 -17.97 -0.16
N ASP A 430 3.05 -19.10 -0.15
CA ASP A 430 3.59 -20.46 -0.21
C ASP A 430 2.92 -21.25 -1.35
N GLN A 431 3.45 -21.10 -2.56
CA GLN A 431 2.88 -21.70 -3.78
C GLN A 431 3.03 -23.23 -3.84
N GLU A 432 3.95 -23.83 -3.08
CA GLU A 432 4.19 -25.28 -3.11
C GLU A 432 3.03 -26.09 -2.50
N THR A 433 2.16 -25.43 -1.72
CA THR A 433 1.04 -26.07 -1.02
C THR A 433 -0.32 -25.83 -1.68
N VAL A 434 -0.36 -25.17 -2.85
CA VAL A 434 -1.59 -24.77 -3.56
C VAL A 434 -1.60 -25.31 -4.98
N GLU A 435 -2.61 -26.12 -5.31
CA GLU A 435 -2.79 -26.72 -6.64
C GLU A 435 -3.86 -25.97 -7.44
N PRO A 436 -3.60 -25.58 -8.71
CA PRO A 436 -4.60 -24.97 -9.58
C PRO A 436 -5.67 -26.00 -9.99
N LEU A 437 -6.92 -25.53 -10.11
CA LEU A 437 -8.07 -26.34 -10.51
C LEU A 437 -8.77 -25.78 -11.74
N GLY A 438 -9.48 -26.65 -12.46
CA GLY A 438 -10.30 -26.26 -13.60
C GLY A 438 -9.47 -25.64 -14.72
N SER A 439 -9.84 -24.43 -15.13
CA SER A 439 -9.17 -23.65 -16.17
C SER A 439 -8.10 -22.69 -15.62
N THR A 440 -7.74 -22.79 -14.35
CA THR A 440 -6.74 -21.95 -13.70
C THR A 440 -5.35 -22.18 -14.28
N GLN A 441 -4.66 -21.09 -14.64
CA GLN A 441 -3.33 -21.09 -15.26
C GLN A 441 -2.32 -20.45 -14.33
N ILE A 442 -1.06 -20.89 -14.39
CA ILE A 442 0.06 -20.24 -13.69
C ILE A 442 0.80 -19.36 -14.70
N GLU A 443 1.04 -18.10 -14.36
CA GLU A 443 1.75 -17.14 -15.22
C GLU A 443 2.53 -16.10 -14.41
N GLU A 444 3.43 -15.38 -15.08
CA GLU A 444 4.14 -14.24 -14.50
C GLU A 444 3.35 -12.96 -14.71
N HIS A 445 3.05 -12.25 -13.62
CA HIS A 445 2.32 -10.99 -13.63
C HIS A 445 3.21 -9.82 -13.17
N PRO A 446 3.25 -8.70 -13.91
CA PRO A 446 4.23 -7.63 -13.72
C PRO A 446 4.19 -6.98 -12.33
N ASP A 447 3.03 -6.93 -11.69
CA ASP A 447 2.87 -6.29 -10.36
C ASP A 447 2.98 -7.28 -9.18
N LEU A 448 2.79 -8.59 -9.43
CA LEU A 448 2.55 -9.59 -8.37
C LEU A 448 3.56 -10.75 -8.40
N GLY A 449 4.42 -10.84 -9.42
CA GLY A 449 5.27 -12.00 -9.66
C GLY A 449 4.47 -13.18 -10.19
N THR A 450 4.87 -14.40 -9.86
CA THR A 450 4.13 -15.62 -10.22
C THR A 450 2.73 -15.61 -9.60
N VAL A 451 1.69 -15.77 -10.44
CA VAL A 451 0.28 -15.76 -10.05
C VAL A 451 -0.48 -16.95 -10.66
N LEU A 452 -1.59 -17.28 -10.03
CA LEU A 452 -2.63 -18.13 -10.59
C LEU A 452 -3.73 -17.24 -11.18
N ARG A 453 -3.99 -17.42 -12.48
CA ARG A 453 -4.97 -16.66 -13.28
C ARG A 453 -6.18 -17.53 -13.60
N LEU A 454 -7.39 -17.00 -13.42
CA LEU A 454 -8.64 -17.65 -13.78
C LEU A 454 -9.63 -16.67 -14.41
N ASP A 455 -10.21 -17.03 -15.55
CA ASP A 455 -11.30 -16.31 -16.19
C ASP A 455 -12.66 -16.89 -15.77
N ILE A 456 -13.58 -16.03 -15.30
CA ILE A 456 -14.91 -16.40 -14.79
C ILE A 456 -15.99 -15.67 -15.60
N GLN A 457 -16.70 -16.42 -16.45
CA GLN A 457 -17.78 -15.89 -17.30
C GLN A 457 -18.96 -15.35 -16.48
N PRO A 458 -19.76 -14.41 -17.02
CA PRO A 458 -21.00 -13.97 -16.38
C PRO A 458 -21.89 -15.14 -15.95
N GLN A 459 -22.48 -15.04 -14.77
CA GLN A 459 -23.34 -16.06 -14.14
C GLN A 459 -22.68 -17.44 -13.95
N ALA A 460 -21.36 -17.57 -14.15
CA ALA A 460 -20.64 -18.84 -14.01
C ALA A 460 -20.00 -18.99 -12.62
N THR A 461 -19.88 -20.25 -12.19
CA THR A 461 -19.08 -20.65 -11.02
C THR A 461 -17.91 -21.47 -11.51
N GLU A 462 -16.70 -21.11 -11.09
CA GLU A 462 -15.47 -21.79 -11.49
C GLU A 462 -14.65 -22.17 -10.25
N LEU A 463 -14.02 -23.34 -10.28
CA LEU A 463 -13.05 -23.74 -9.27
C LEU A 463 -11.71 -23.08 -9.56
N PHE A 464 -11.01 -22.66 -8.50
CA PHE A 464 -9.76 -21.93 -8.63
C PHE A 464 -8.57 -22.75 -8.15
N VAL A 465 -8.55 -23.08 -6.86
CA VAL A 465 -7.41 -23.81 -6.25
C VAL A 465 -7.86 -24.72 -5.12
N VAL A 466 -7.01 -25.68 -4.78
CA VAL A 466 -7.09 -26.45 -3.53
C VAL A 466 -5.73 -26.45 -2.83
N GLY A 467 -5.72 -26.29 -1.51
CA GLY A 467 -4.45 -26.33 -0.77
C GLY A 467 -4.50 -25.66 0.60
N ASN A 468 -3.34 -25.59 1.25
CA ASN A 468 -3.20 -24.88 2.52
C ASN A 468 -2.85 -23.41 2.28
N ILE A 469 -3.88 -22.56 2.22
CA ILE A 469 -3.71 -21.17 1.83
C ILE A 469 -3.37 -20.32 3.06
N SER A 470 -2.11 -19.88 3.16
CA SER A 470 -1.66 -18.89 4.15
C SER A 470 -0.96 -17.71 3.46
N GLY A 471 -1.55 -16.51 3.58
CA GLY A 471 -0.99 -15.29 2.99
C GLY A 471 -1.13 -15.25 1.46
N TYR A 472 -1.81 -14.23 0.94
CA TYR A 472 -2.05 -14.10 -0.50
C TYR A 472 -2.30 -12.65 -0.90
N LYS A 473 -2.04 -12.35 -2.16
CA LYS A 473 -2.38 -11.08 -2.83
C LYS A 473 -3.31 -11.37 -3.99
N THR A 474 -4.38 -10.59 -4.12
CA THR A 474 -5.34 -10.73 -5.22
C THR A 474 -5.41 -9.45 -6.03
N LYS A 475 -5.49 -9.59 -7.35
CA LYS A 475 -5.90 -8.54 -8.29
C LYS A 475 -7.03 -9.10 -9.14
N PHE A 476 -8.04 -8.28 -9.42
CA PHE A 476 -9.16 -8.66 -10.27
C PHE A 476 -9.25 -7.68 -11.43
N GLU A 477 -9.49 -8.20 -12.62
CA GLU A 477 -9.79 -7.43 -13.81
C GLU A 477 -11.21 -7.80 -14.27
N GLY A 478 -12.03 -6.81 -14.59
CA GLY A 478 -13.31 -7.03 -15.23
C GLY A 478 -13.18 -6.58 -16.69
N LYS A 479 -13.82 -7.30 -17.61
CA LYS A 479 -13.98 -6.91 -19.01
C LYS A 479 -15.43 -7.09 -19.40
N ARG A 480 -16.12 -6.01 -19.76
CA ARG A 480 -17.48 -6.14 -20.32
C ARG A 480 -17.50 -6.98 -21.60
N ILE A 481 -18.41 -7.95 -21.66
CA ILE A 481 -18.72 -8.74 -22.84
C ILE A 481 -20.12 -8.38 -23.32
N ARG A 482 -20.28 -8.08 -24.61
CA ARG A 482 -21.61 -7.82 -25.18
C ARG A 482 -22.38 -9.15 -25.22
N CYS A 483 -23.51 -9.21 -24.53
CA CYS A 483 -24.51 -10.25 -24.78
C CYS A 483 -24.95 -10.15 -26.25
N MET A 484 -24.91 -11.25 -26.99
CA MET A 484 -25.57 -11.35 -28.30
C MET A 484 -27.08 -11.31 -28.16
#